data_AF-A0A0C9XDY8-F1
#
_entry.id   AF-A0A0C9XDY8-F1
#
_cell.length_a   1.000
_cell.length_b   1.000
_cell.length_c   1.000
_cell.angle_alpha   90.00
_cell.angle_beta   90.00
_cell.angle_gamma   90.00
#
_symmetry.space_group_name_H-M   'P 1'
#
loop_
_entity.id
_entity.type
_entity.pdbx_description
1 polymer ?
#
loop_
_entity_poly.entity_id
_entity_poly.type
_entity_poly.pdbx_seq_one_letter_code
_entity_poly.pdbx_strand_id
1 'polypeptide(L)'
;TLFTDGTGVGCHEDECNQRCSVCKLDPDHRPQDIRMASIPRNRGTEAEASSSISRTDHPQSFSQAARQAKELRAGREMGTLGRAQQIEKALQTVMGTCCICLVLGDMEGSSRAQHDLMSCPKLGSFLVYKEWRQKLRYRKHHNMICFICHVPQLSDSLHPTFTRAQRGRNVGCKYADIIAPTAFAIFHHSLVKRRAEAYFEVEWAGVGAFADWLMDAPKGKSESNLMDLFMWYMEMECM
;
A
#
# COMPACT_ATOMS: atom_id res chain seq x y z
N THR A 1 -20.76 -12.95 22.95
CA THR A 1 -22.07 -13.45 22.46
C THR A 1 -22.20 -14.89 22.89
N LEU A 2 -22.93 -15.12 23.99
CA LEU A 2 -23.20 -16.46 24.51
C LEU A 2 -24.18 -17.16 23.56
N PHE A 3 -23.83 -18.38 23.15
CA PHE A 3 -24.72 -19.26 22.39
C PHE A 3 -25.85 -19.73 23.31
N THR A 4 -27.10 -19.47 22.94
CA THR A 4 -28.28 -20.08 23.57
C THR A 4 -28.47 -21.48 22.99
N ASP A 5 -28.55 -22.49 23.85
CA ASP A 5 -28.71 -23.93 23.55
C ASP A 5 -30.11 -24.32 23.02
N GLY A 6 -30.93 -23.33 22.67
CA GLY A 6 -32.31 -23.52 22.22
C GLY A 6 -33.30 -23.70 23.38
N THR A 7 -32.85 -23.56 24.63
CA THR A 7 -33.73 -23.47 25.80
C THR A 7 -33.59 -22.09 26.45
N GLY A 8 -34.70 -21.35 26.55
CA GLY A 8 -34.69 -20.03 27.17
C GLY A 8 -35.90 -19.16 26.78
N VAL A 9 -36.07 -18.08 27.54
CA VAL A 9 -37.07 -17.03 27.30
C VAL A 9 -36.57 -16.13 26.16
N GLY A 10 -37.42 -15.87 25.17
CA GLY A 10 -37.09 -15.05 24.02
C GLY A 10 -36.69 -13.63 24.43
N CYS A 11 -35.81 -12.98 23.67
CA CYS A 11 -35.41 -11.59 23.95
C CYS A 11 -36.55 -10.54 23.84
N HIS A 12 -37.76 -10.98 23.48
CA HIS A 12 -38.99 -10.18 23.40
C HIS A 12 -40.00 -10.52 24.52
N GLU A 13 -39.77 -11.59 25.28
CA GLU A 13 -40.73 -12.13 26.25
C GLU A 13 -40.59 -11.51 27.65
N ASP A 14 -39.49 -10.81 27.93
CA ASP A 14 -39.26 -10.09 29.20
C ASP A 14 -38.64 -8.71 28.90
N GLU A 15 -39.15 -7.67 29.56
CA GLU A 15 -38.65 -6.30 29.45
C GLU A 15 -37.20 -6.15 29.97
N CYS A 16 -36.78 -7.04 30.88
CA CYS A 16 -35.43 -7.05 31.43
C CYS A 16 -34.41 -7.69 30.47
N ASN A 17 -34.85 -8.36 29.40
CA ASN A 17 -33.95 -9.01 28.45
C ASN A 17 -33.28 -8.00 27.51
N GLN A 18 -31.97 -8.17 27.30
CA GLN A 18 -31.27 -7.40 26.27
C GLN A 18 -31.76 -7.83 24.88
N ARG A 19 -32.38 -6.89 24.16
CA ARG A 19 -32.84 -7.11 22.79
C ARG A 19 -31.66 -7.36 21.83
N CYS A 20 -31.81 -8.36 20.97
CA CYS A 20 -30.84 -8.63 19.91
C CYS A 20 -30.87 -7.52 18.84
N SER A 21 -29.93 -7.54 17.90
CA SER A 21 -29.88 -6.54 16.82
C SER A 21 -31.16 -6.49 15.98
N VAL A 22 -31.80 -7.64 15.74
CA VAL A 22 -33.06 -7.72 14.96
C VAL A 22 -34.22 -7.06 15.74
N CYS A 23 -34.45 -7.44 16.99
CA CYS A 23 -35.52 -6.87 17.83
C CYS A 23 -35.30 -5.39 18.20
N LYS A 24 -34.07 -4.88 18.05
CA LYS A 24 -33.76 -3.46 18.18
C LYS A 24 -34.11 -2.67 16.90
N LEU A 25 -33.94 -3.30 15.74
CA LEU A 25 -34.22 -2.71 14.43
C LEU A 25 -35.71 -2.73 14.09
N ASP A 26 -36.41 -3.80 14.49
CA ASP A 26 -37.85 -3.99 14.28
C ASP A 26 -38.49 -4.53 15.56
N PRO A 27 -39.14 -3.71 16.39
CA PRO A 27 -39.76 -4.14 17.64
C PRO A 27 -41.01 -5.01 17.45
N ASP A 28 -41.68 -4.90 16.30
CA ASP A 28 -43.00 -5.50 16.06
C ASP A 28 -42.93 -6.76 15.18
N HIS A 29 -41.73 -7.14 14.71
CA HIS A 29 -41.56 -8.39 13.99
C HIS A 29 -42.02 -9.56 14.86
N ARG A 30 -42.70 -10.54 14.25
CA ARG A 30 -43.07 -11.78 14.91
C ARG A 30 -41.89 -12.75 14.82
N PRO A 31 -41.29 -13.17 15.95
CA PRO A 31 -40.14 -14.08 15.92
C PRO A 31 -40.46 -15.42 15.26
N GLN A 32 -41.73 -15.83 15.26
CA GLN A 32 -42.26 -17.02 14.59
C GLN A 32 -42.16 -16.94 13.06
N ASP A 33 -42.14 -15.73 12.50
CA ASP A 33 -42.03 -15.51 11.05
C ASP A 33 -40.56 -15.47 10.59
N ILE A 34 -39.60 -15.39 11.54
CA ILE A 34 -38.19 -15.53 11.25
C ILE A 34 -37.88 -17.01 11.05
N ARG A 35 -37.89 -17.44 9.79
CA ARG A 35 -37.28 -18.71 9.39
C ARG A 35 -35.77 -18.63 9.62
N MET A 36 -35.31 -19.06 10.80
CA MET A 36 -33.90 -19.32 11.02
C MET A 36 -33.45 -20.36 10.00
N ALA A 37 -32.42 -20.03 9.22
CA ALA A 37 -31.79 -21.00 8.35
C ALA A 37 -31.37 -22.20 9.22
N SER A 38 -31.93 -23.37 8.93
CA SER A 38 -31.68 -24.59 9.70
C SER A 38 -30.18 -24.85 9.77
N ILE A 39 -29.61 -24.80 10.97
CA ILE A 39 -28.25 -25.28 11.18
C ILE A 39 -28.27 -26.78 10.85
N PRO A 40 -27.39 -27.31 9.98
CA PRO A 40 -27.41 -28.71 9.61
C PRO A 40 -27.21 -29.57 10.86
N ARG A 41 -28.30 -30.20 11.33
CA ARG A 41 -28.23 -31.23 12.37
C ARG A 41 -27.65 -32.47 11.71
N ASN A 42 -26.40 -32.77 12.04
CA ASN A 42 -25.73 -33.99 11.64
C ASN A 42 -26.36 -35.17 12.41
N ARG A 43 -27.46 -35.73 11.92
CA ARG A 43 -27.97 -37.06 12.30
C ARG A 43 -28.56 -37.74 11.07
N GLY A 44 -28.07 -38.94 10.82
CA GLY A 44 -28.39 -39.74 9.65
C GLY A 44 -29.81 -40.31 9.62
N THR A 45 -30.01 -41.02 8.51
CA THR A 45 -31.08 -41.93 8.10
C THR A 45 -32.42 -41.32 7.61
N GLU A 46 -32.55 -41.37 6.28
CA GLU A 46 -33.71 -41.77 5.46
C GLU A 46 -35.02 -40.97 5.52
N ALA A 47 -35.33 -40.27 4.42
CA ALA A 47 -36.47 -40.56 3.54
C ALA A 47 -36.58 -39.52 2.40
N GLU A 48 -36.93 -40.01 1.22
CA GLU A 48 -37.07 -39.30 -0.05
C GLU A 48 -38.25 -38.31 -0.07
N ALA A 49 -38.07 -37.16 -0.74
CA ALA A 49 -39.13 -36.51 -1.52
C ALA A 49 -38.51 -35.57 -2.56
N SER A 50 -38.76 -35.90 -3.82
CA SER A 50 -38.32 -35.20 -5.03
C SER A 50 -38.78 -33.74 -5.11
N SER A 51 -37.84 -32.83 -5.34
CA SER A 51 -38.07 -31.62 -6.14
C SER A 51 -36.79 -31.20 -6.84
N SER A 52 -36.69 -31.60 -8.10
CA SER A 52 -35.55 -31.38 -9.00
C SER A 52 -35.56 -29.94 -9.51
N ILE A 53 -35.19 -28.98 -8.67
CA ILE A 53 -34.70 -27.68 -9.14
C ILE A 53 -33.18 -27.83 -9.25
N SER A 54 -32.72 -28.16 -10.46
CA SER A 54 -31.30 -28.15 -10.81
C SER A 54 -30.77 -26.72 -10.78
N ARG A 55 -30.43 -26.25 -9.58
CA ARG A 55 -29.44 -25.19 -9.37
C ARG A 55 -28.11 -25.89 -9.13
N THR A 56 -27.38 -26.14 -10.20
CA THR A 56 -25.94 -26.40 -10.15
C THR A 56 -25.22 -25.12 -9.74
N ASP A 57 -25.41 -24.71 -8.49
CA ASP A 57 -24.44 -23.91 -7.76
C ASP A 57 -24.05 -24.79 -6.58
N HIS A 58 -23.09 -25.68 -6.82
CA HIS A 58 -22.46 -26.39 -5.72
C HIS A 58 -21.80 -25.32 -4.86
N PRO A 59 -22.25 -25.08 -3.61
CA PRO A 59 -21.52 -24.19 -2.73
C PRO A 59 -20.13 -24.81 -2.59
N GLN A 60 -19.10 -24.09 -3.02
CA GLN A 60 -17.72 -24.52 -2.81
C GLN A 60 -17.61 -24.97 -1.37
N SER A 61 -17.14 -26.20 -1.15
CA SER A 61 -16.96 -26.69 0.21
C SER A 61 -16.09 -25.69 0.96
N PHE A 62 -16.31 -25.50 2.26
CA PHE A 62 -15.49 -24.60 3.06
C PHE A 62 -13.98 -24.83 2.86
N SER A 63 -13.57 -26.09 2.63
CA SER A 63 -12.20 -26.47 2.28
C SER A 63 -11.72 -25.92 0.93
N GLN A 64 -12.56 -25.89 -0.10
CA GLN A 64 -12.23 -25.29 -1.41
C GLN A 64 -12.11 -23.77 -1.31
N ALA A 65 -13.07 -23.11 -0.64
CA ALA A 65 -13.01 -21.67 -0.41
C ALA A 65 -11.76 -21.28 0.42
N ALA A 66 -11.42 -22.07 1.45
CA ALA A 66 -10.22 -21.87 2.24
C ALA A 66 -8.93 -22.07 1.42
N ARG A 67 -8.88 -23.09 0.56
CA ARG A 67 -7.74 -23.32 -0.35
C ARG A 67 -7.57 -22.17 -1.35
N GLN A 68 -8.65 -21.74 -1.98
CA GLN A 68 -8.63 -20.61 -2.91
C GLN A 68 -8.21 -19.31 -2.21
N ALA A 69 -8.69 -19.06 -0.99
CA ALA A 69 -8.25 -17.90 -0.21
C ALA A 69 -6.76 -17.97 0.17
N LYS A 70 -6.21 -19.16 0.42
CA LYS A 70 -4.78 -19.38 0.67
C LYS A 70 -3.95 -19.13 -0.59
N GLU A 71 -4.38 -19.67 -1.74
CA GLU A 71 -3.73 -19.48 -3.03
C GLU A 71 -3.71 -17.99 -3.43
N LEU A 72 -4.82 -17.27 -3.25
CA LEU A 72 -4.90 -15.84 -3.52
C LEU A 72 -3.97 -15.03 -2.60
N ARG A 73 -3.86 -15.40 -1.32
CA ARG A 73 -2.92 -14.75 -0.38
C ARG A 73 -1.48 -15.01 -0.81
N ALA A 74 -1.11 -16.26 -1.07
CA ALA A 74 0.22 -16.63 -1.53
C ALA A 74 0.60 -15.90 -2.83
N GLY A 75 -0.33 -15.80 -3.79
CA GLY A 75 -0.11 -15.05 -5.03
C GLY A 75 0.16 -13.55 -4.80
N ARG A 76 -0.59 -12.91 -3.88
CA ARG A 76 -0.37 -11.50 -3.51
C ARG A 76 0.97 -11.31 -2.79
N GLU A 77 1.32 -12.22 -1.89
CA GLU A 77 2.60 -12.18 -1.16
C GLU A 77 3.79 -12.32 -2.12
N MET A 78 3.73 -13.27 -3.07
CA MET A 78 4.78 -13.41 -4.09
C MET A 78 4.92 -12.15 -4.96
N GLY A 79 3.80 -11.56 -5.40
CA GLY A 79 3.83 -10.32 -6.18
C GLY A 79 4.45 -9.16 -5.41
N THR A 80 4.14 -9.05 -4.11
CA THR A 80 4.70 -8.04 -3.21
C THR A 80 6.21 -8.24 -3.02
N LEU A 81 6.65 -9.50 -2.83
CA LEU A 81 8.07 -9.83 -2.71
C LEU A 81 8.86 -9.50 -3.98
N GLY A 82 8.31 -9.83 -5.15
CA GLY A 82 8.94 -9.50 -6.43
C GLY A 82 9.11 -8.00 -6.62
N ARG A 83 8.08 -7.20 -6.28
CA ARG A 83 8.15 -5.73 -6.32
C ARG A 83 9.17 -5.20 -5.33
N ALA A 84 9.22 -5.72 -4.11
CA ALA A 84 10.19 -5.32 -3.09
C ALA A 84 11.64 -5.56 -3.56
N GLN A 85 11.91 -6.70 -4.20
CA GLN A 85 13.23 -7.03 -4.77
C GLN A 85 13.62 -6.08 -5.91
N GLN A 86 12.68 -5.68 -6.77
CA GLN A 86 12.96 -4.71 -7.83
C GLN A 86 13.36 -3.35 -7.26
N ILE A 87 12.61 -2.85 -6.27
CA ILE A 87 12.92 -1.59 -5.60
C ILE A 87 14.27 -1.69 -4.87
N GLU A 88 14.52 -2.79 -4.16
CA GLU A 88 15.78 -3.01 -3.46
C GLU A 88 16.97 -2.99 -4.44
N LYS A 89 16.85 -3.69 -5.57
CA LYS A 89 17.88 -3.70 -6.62
C LYS A 89 18.16 -2.29 -7.14
N ALA A 90 17.12 -1.52 -7.47
CA ALA A 90 17.25 -0.15 -7.94
C ALA A 90 17.94 0.76 -6.91
N LEU A 91 17.55 0.66 -5.64
CA LEU A 91 18.18 1.40 -4.54
C LEU A 91 19.66 1.00 -4.34
N GLN A 92 19.98 -0.30 -4.44
CA GLN A 92 21.36 -0.78 -4.34
C GLN A 92 22.25 -0.24 -5.47
N THR A 93 21.72 -0.09 -6.68
CA THR A 93 22.47 0.42 -7.84
C THR A 93 23.00 1.84 -7.63
N VAL A 94 22.28 2.68 -6.88
CA VAL A 94 22.64 4.09 -6.62
C VAL A 94 23.18 4.33 -5.22
N MET A 95 23.24 3.29 -4.40
CA MET A 95 23.71 3.40 -3.02
C MET A 95 25.18 3.85 -3.00
N GLY A 96 25.48 4.84 -2.14
CA GLY A 96 26.82 5.44 -2.07
C GLY A 96 27.14 6.41 -3.21
N THR A 97 26.19 6.66 -4.13
CA THR A 97 26.33 7.67 -5.19
C THR A 97 25.48 8.90 -4.86
N CYS A 98 25.97 10.10 -5.14
CA CYS A 98 25.15 11.29 -5.01
C CYS A 98 24.04 11.30 -6.07
N CYS A 99 22.79 11.12 -5.64
CA CYS A 99 21.62 11.09 -6.52
C CYS A 99 21.37 12.40 -7.28
N ILE A 100 21.84 13.54 -6.74
CA ILE A 100 21.79 14.82 -7.46
C ILE A 100 22.76 14.81 -8.65
N CYS A 101 24.02 14.41 -8.43
CA CYS A 101 25.03 14.31 -9.47
C CYS A 101 24.74 13.18 -10.47
N LEU A 102 24.06 12.12 -10.03
CA LEU A 102 23.60 11.06 -10.92
C LEU A 102 22.66 11.62 -12.00
N VAL A 103 21.73 12.49 -11.61
CA VAL A 103 20.75 13.07 -12.53
C VAL A 103 21.29 14.30 -13.26
N LEU A 104 21.95 15.22 -12.55
CA LEU A 104 22.45 16.50 -13.10
C LEU A 104 23.90 16.45 -13.61
N GLY A 105 24.54 15.28 -13.55
CA GLY A 105 25.90 15.08 -14.01
C GLY A 105 25.97 15.02 -15.52
N ASP A 106 26.97 15.71 -16.08
CA ASP A 106 27.31 15.57 -17.48
C ASP A 106 27.95 14.19 -17.71
N MET A 107 27.71 13.58 -18.88
CA MET A 107 28.15 12.21 -19.19
C MET A 107 29.68 12.00 -19.08
N GLU A 108 30.48 13.08 -19.04
CA GLU A 108 31.94 13.04 -19.13
C GLU A 108 32.69 12.83 -17.80
N GLY A 109 32.01 12.43 -16.71
CA GLY A 109 32.72 11.85 -15.55
C GLY A 109 32.25 12.23 -14.15
N SER A 110 31.15 12.98 -14.02
CA SER A 110 30.58 13.35 -12.71
C SER A 110 29.36 12.53 -12.28
N SER A 111 28.87 11.62 -13.13
CA SER A 111 27.61 10.88 -12.93
C SER A 111 27.62 9.92 -11.73
N ARG A 112 28.78 9.62 -11.15
CA ARG A 112 28.90 8.76 -9.96
C ARG A 112 29.77 9.35 -8.85
N ALA A 113 29.70 10.65 -8.66
CA ALA A 113 30.39 11.31 -7.56
C ALA A 113 29.90 10.76 -6.21
N GLN A 114 30.85 10.47 -5.31
CA GLN A 114 30.58 10.01 -3.95
C GLN A 114 30.80 11.17 -2.98
N HIS A 115 29.72 11.76 -2.49
CA HIS A 115 29.75 12.78 -1.46
C HIS A 115 28.37 12.92 -0.81
N ASP A 116 28.34 13.50 0.37
CA ASP A 116 27.08 13.81 1.06
C ASP A 116 26.23 14.79 0.25
N LEU A 117 24.91 14.72 0.45
CA LEU A 117 23.95 15.62 -0.19
C LEU A 117 24.25 17.10 0.11
N MET A 118 24.64 17.40 1.36
CA MET A 118 24.95 18.76 1.80
C MET A 118 26.21 19.33 1.14
N SER A 119 27.10 18.47 0.67
CA SER A 119 28.37 18.84 0.02
C SER A 119 28.27 18.78 -1.51
N CYS A 120 27.06 18.54 -2.06
CA CYS A 120 26.87 18.40 -3.50
C CYS A 120 27.00 19.75 -4.23
N PRO A 121 27.97 19.90 -5.15
CA PRO A 121 28.13 21.16 -5.90
C PRO A 121 27.00 21.40 -6.89
N LYS A 122 26.37 20.33 -7.41
CA LYS A 122 25.26 20.40 -8.38
C LYS A 122 23.91 20.69 -7.72
N LEU A 123 23.77 20.59 -6.39
CA LEU A 123 22.53 20.89 -5.68
C LEU A 123 22.20 22.39 -5.69
N GLY A 124 23.22 23.24 -5.79
CA GLY A 124 23.07 24.67 -5.58
C GLY A 124 22.79 24.99 -4.11
N SER A 125 21.59 25.46 -3.80
CA SER A 125 21.22 25.85 -2.44
C SER A 125 20.55 24.71 -1.66
N PHE A 126 21.22 24.22 -0.62
CA PHE A 126 20.64 23.25 0.31
C PHE A 126 19.36 23.77 1.00
N LEU A 127 19.25 25.08 1.24
CA LEU A 127 18.04 25.68 1.82
C LEU A 127 16.83 25.52 0.90
N VAL A 128 17.01 25.75 -0.41
CA VAL A 128 15.94 25.57 -1.40
C VAL A 128 15.48 24.12 -1.44
N TYR A 129 16.42 23.17 -1.45
CA TYR A 129 16.09 21.74 -1.36
C TYR A 129 15.34 21.39 -0.07
N LYS A 130 15.80 21.90 1.07
CA LYS A 130 15.17 21.66 2.38
C LYS A 130 13.75 22.21 2.42
N GLU A 131 13.53 23.42 1.93
CA GLU A 131 12.19 24.03 1.83
C GLU A 131 11.27 23.23 0.92
N TRP A 132 11.79 22.77 -0.23
CA TRP A 132 11.03 21.88 -1.11
C TRP A 132 10.70 20.55 -0.43
N ARG A 133 11.66 19.90 0.24
CA ARG A 133 11.44 18.63 0.94
C ARG A 133 10.35 18.74 2.01
N GLN A 134 10.24 19.89 2.67
CA GLN A 134 9.17 20.17 3.64
C GLN A 134 7.77 20.26 2.99
N LYS A 135 7.68 20.42 1.66
CA LYS A 135 6.41 20.39 0.93
C LYS A 135 5.93 18.96 0.63
N LEU A 136 6.76 17.93 0.83
CA LEU A 136 6.36 16.54 0.66
C LEU A 136 5.46 16.08 1.82
N ARG A 137 4.17 16.44 1.75
CA ARG A 137 3.19 16.19 2.81
C ARG A 137 2.51 14.85 2.64
N TYR A 138 2.79 13.93 3.56
CA TYR A 138 2.17 12.62 3.62
C TYR A 138 0.68 12.72 3.92
N ARG A 139 -0.11 12.06 3.09
CA ARG A 139 -1.58 11.90 3.22
C ARG A 139 -1.94 10.50 3.70
N LYS A 140 -3.22 10.27 4.00
CA LYS A 140 -3.75 8.99 4.54
C LYS A 140 -3.36 7.74 3.73
N HIS A 141 -3.21 7.86 2.41
CA HIS A 141 -2.85 6.74 1.53
C HIS A 141 -1.36 6.34 1.60
N HIS A 142 -0.49 7.14 2.23
CA HIS A 142 0.93 6.82 2.41
C HIS A 142 1.23 6.05 3.71
N ASN A 143 0.26 5.29 4.22
CA ASN A 143 0.33 4.65 5.53
C ASN A 143 1.47 3.62 5.67
N MET A 144 2.02 3.13 4.56
CA MET A 144 3.10 2.14 4.50
C MET A 144 4.39 2.69 3.89
N ILE A 145 4.60 4.01 3.86
CA ILE A 145 5.81 4.62 3.29
C ILE A 145 6.64 5.31 4.38
N CYS A 146 7.95 5.10 4.36
CA CYS A 146 8.87 5.80 5.25
C CYS A 146 8.89 7.29 4.94
N PHE A 147 8.63 8.15 5.92
CA PHE A 147 8.74 9.60 5.72
C PHE A 147 10.18 10.12 5.62
N ILE A 148 11.18 9.29 5.97
CA ILE A 148 12.61 9.68 5.93
C ILE A 148 13.21 9.36 4.57
N CYS A 149 13.10 8.10 4.14
CA CYS A 149 13.69 7.62 2.88
C CYS A 149 12.69 7.47 1.72
N HIS A 150 11.39 7.65 1.96
CA HIS A 150 10.32 7.50 0.97
C HIS A 150 10.14 6.09 0.39
N VAL A 151 10.75 5.08 1.02
CA VAL A 151 10.63 3.67 0.61
C VAL A 151 9.36 3.03 1.22
N PRO A 152 8.56 2.29 0.44
CA PRO A 152 7.40 1.55 0.95
C PRO A 152 7.83 0.31 1.74
N GLN A 153 7.01 -0.05 2.73
CA GLN A 153 7.16 -1.24 3.55
C GLN A 153 6.46 -2.43 2.89
N LEU A 154 7.08 -2.94 1.83
CA LEU A 154 6.60 -4.15 1.13
C LEU A 154 7.17 -5.44 1.73
N SER A 155 8.38 -5.38 2.28
CA SER A 155 9.06 -6.47 2.97
C SER A 155 9.98 -5.93 4.07
N ASP A 156 10.24 -6.74 5.09
CA ASP A 156 11.22 -6.39 6.15
C ASP A 156 12.65 -6.29 5.61
N SER A 157 12.96 -6.90 4.46
CA SER A 157 14.26 -6.78 3.80
C SER A 157 14.49 -5.38 3.21
N LEU A 158 13.44 -4.76 2.69
CA LEU A 158 13.51 -3.45 2.05
C LEU A 158 13.52 -2.32 3.09
N HIS A 159 12.70 -2.44 4.13
CA HIS A 159 12.70 -1.54 5.27
C HIS A 159 12.10 -2.26 6.48
N PRO A 160 12.75 -2.21 7.67
CA PRO A 160 12.17 -2.83 8.86
C PRO A 160 10.80 -2.23 9.19
N THR A 161 9.86 -3.05 9.65
CA THR A 161 8.51 -2.63 10.03
C THR A 161 8.52 -1.43 11.00
N PHE A 162 7.68 -0.41 10.75
CA PHE A 162 7.62 0.78 11.61
C PHE A 162 7.02 0.41 12.96
N THR A 163 7.85 0.28 13.98
CA THR A 163 7.31 0.28 15.35
C THR A 163 6.84 1.69 15.70
N ARG A 164 5.71 1.82 16.40
CA ARG A 164 5.15 3.12 16.82
C ARG A 164 6.15 3.94 17.65
N ALA A 165 7.08 3.26 18.34
CA ALA A 165 8.17 3.84 19.11
C ALA A 165 9.33 4.44 18.27
N GLN A 166 9.47 4.03 17.01
CA GLN A 166 10.49 4.54 16.09
C GLN A 166 9.98 5.67 15.18
N ARG A 167 8.67 5.97 15.21
CA ARG A 167 8.11 7.15 14.51
C ARG A 167 8.77 8.42 15.06
N GLY A 168 9.64 9.04 14.26
CA GLY A 168 10.31 10.30 14.57
C GLY A 168 11.77 10.18 14.99
N ARG A 169 12.36 8.98 15.05
CA ARG A 169 13.81 8.83 15.26
C ARG A 169 14.48 8.37 13.96
N ASN A 170 15.51 9.09 13.52
CA ASN A 170 16.33 8.80 12.32
C ASN A 170 17.19 7.53 12.44
N VAL A 171 16.74 6.51 13.19
CA VAL A 171 17.58 5.37 13.51
C VAL A 171 17.46 4.33 12.39
N GLY A 172 18.43 4.33 11.47
CA GLY A 172 18.72 3.19 10.59
C GLY A 172 18.05 3.17 9.22
N CYS A 173 17.55 4.30 8.70
CA CYS A 173 17.06 4.36 7.31
C CYS A 173 18.23 4.31 6.31
N LYS A 174 18.60 3.10 5.88
CA LYS A 174 19.72 2.84 4.93
C LYS A 174 19.64 3.65 3.64
N TYR A 175 18.43 3.94 3.18
CA TYR A 175 18.15 4.62 1.91
C TYR A 175 17.77 6.08 2.08
N ALA A 176 18.12 6.69 3.22
CA ALA A 176 17.95 8.12 3.41
C ALA A 176 18.68 8.88 2.29
N ASP A 177 18.08 9.98 1.84
CA ASP A 177 18.66 10.89 0.84
C ASP A 177 18.94 10.27 -0.55
N ILE A 178 18.20 9.22 -0.92
CA ILE A 178 18.18 8.69 -2.29
C ILE A 178 16.99 9.29 -3.06
N ILE A 179 15.77 8.89 -2.68
CA ILE A 179 14.58 9.08 -3.51
C ILE A 179 14.20 10.56 -3.68
N ALA A 180 14.10 11.31 -2.58
CA ALA A 180 13.71 12.72 -2.64
C ALA A 180 14.77 13.58 -3.38
N PRO A 181 16.08 13.45 -3.13
CA PRO A 181 17.10 14.08 -3.96
C PRO A 181 17.00 13.73 -5.45
N THR A 182 16.80 12.45 -5.81
CA THR A 182 16.63 12.07 -7.23
C THR A 182 15.47 12.81 -7.86
N ALA A 183 14.29 12.83 -7.22
CA ALA A 183 13.12 13.54 -7.75
C ALA A 183 13.36 15.05 -7.89
N PHE A 184 14.00 15.68 -6.91
CA PHE A 184 14.39 17.09 -6.99
C PHE A 184 15.30 17.37 -8.18
N ALA A 185 16.32 16.53 -8.36
CA ALA A 185 17.27 16.66 -9.46
C ALA A 185 16.60 16.44 -10.82
N ILE A 186 15.67 15.49 -10.95
CA ILE A 186 14.89 15.26 -12.17
C ILE A 186 14.13 16.53 -12.55
N PHE A 187 13.45 17.18 -11.59
CA PHE A 187 12.71 18.41 -11.87
C PHE A 187 13.60 19.54 -12.39
N HIS A 188 14.83 19.64 -11.87
CA HIS A 188 15.80 20.66 -12.28
C HIS A 188 16.57 20.31 -13.56
N HIS A 189 16.52 19.05 -14.01
CA HIS A 189 17.11 18.64 -15.28
C HIS A 189 16.08 18.77 -16.41
N SER A 190 16.13 19.84 -17.21
CA SER A 190 15.14 20.15 -18.24
C SER A 190 14.79 19.00 -19.19
N LEU A 191 15.79 18.27 -19.70
CA LEU A 191 15.57 17.12 -20.60
C LEU A 191 14.90 15.93 -19.89
N VAL A 192 15.45 15.47 -18.76
CA VAL A 192 14.90 14.35 -17.97
C VAL A 192 13.50 14.69 -17.45
N LYS A 193 13.28 15.92 -16.96
CA LYS A 193 11.96 16.43 -16.56
C LYS A 193 10.94 16.25 -17.69
N ARG A 194 11.27 16.72 -18.91
CA ARG A 194 10.37 16.64 -20.06
C ARG A 194 10.03 15.20 -20.43
N ARG A 195 11.02 14.28 -20.35
CA ARG A 195 10.79 12.85 -20.60
C ARG A 195 9.90 12.23 -19.53
N ALA A 196 10.09 12.61 -18.27
CA ALA A 196 9.23 12.17 -17.16
C ALA A 196 7.79 12.68 -17.34
N GLU A 197 7.62 13.98 -17.62
CA GLU A 197 6.32 14.61 -17.90
C GLU A 197 5.57 13.89 -19.03
N ALA A 198 6.28 13.55 -20.11
CA ALA A 198 5.72 12.77 -21.22
C ALA A 198 5.34 11.34 -20.80
N TYR A 199 6.18 10.65 -20.03
CA TYR A 199 5.92 9.26 -19.58
C TYR A 199 4.71 9.18 -18.63
N PHE A 200 4.60 10.13 -17.69
CA PHE A 200 3.53 10.14 -16.69
C PHE A 200 2.27 10.90 -17.14
N GLU A 201 2.27 11.45 -18.36
CA GLU A 201 1.19 12.25 -18.94
C GLU A 201 0.74 13.39 -18.00
N VAL A 202 1.73 14.16 -17.53
CA VAL A 202 1.55 15.26 -16.56
C VAL A 202 2.50 16.39 -16.91
N GLU A 203 2.05 17.62 -16.71
CA GLU A 203 2.89 18.82 -16.80
C GLU A 203 3.08 19.43 -15.40
N TRP A 204 4.33 19.69 -15.02
CA TRP A 204 4.64 20.35 -13.76
C TRP A 204 4.98 21.82 -14.03
N ALA A 205 3.97 22.68 -13.86
CA ALA A 205 4.08 24.14 -14.03
C ALA A 205 5.13 24.78 -13.10
N GLY A 206 5.45 24.14 -11.98
CA GLY A 206 6.45 24.62 -11.04
C GLY A 206 6.76 23.60 -9.95
N VAL A 207 7.74 23.94 -9.11
CA VAL A 207 8.25 23.04 -8.08
C VAL A 207 7.20 22.67 -7.02
N GLY A 208 6.21 23.54 -6.80
CA GLY A 208 5.05 23.28 -5.94
C GLY A 208 4.10 22.24 -6.54
N ALA A 209 3.68 22.44 -7.79
CA ALA A 209 2.84 21.48 -8.52
C ALA A 209 3.51 20.10 -8.63
N PHE A 210 4.82 20.07 -8.80
CA PHE A 210 5.61 18.84 -8.77
C PHE A 210 5.55 18.15 -7.40
N ALA A 211 5.80 18.88 -6.31
CA ALA A 211 5.70 18.33 -4.95
C ALA A 211 4.29 17.81 -4.63
N ASP A 212 3.25 18.53 -5.06
CA ASP A 212 1.86 18.11 -4.88
C ASP A 212 1.58 16.82 -5.65
N TRP A 213 2.05 16.71 -6.89
CA TRP A 213 1.91 15.50 -7.71
C TRP A 213 2.63 14.30 -7.08
N LEU A 214 3.87 14.47 -6.61
CA LEU A 214 4.65 13.39 -5.97
C LEU A 214 3.94 12.78 -4.76
N MET A 215 3.13 13.58 -4.06
CA MET A 215 2.39 13.20 -2.86
C MET A 215 0.89 12.98 -3.13
N ASP A 216 0.47 12.95 -4.39
CA ASP A 216 -0.89 12.59 -4.75
C ASP A 216 -1.06 11.08 -4.88
N ALA A 217 -2.32 10.63 -4.89
CA ALA A 217 -2.61 9.21 -5.08
C ALA A 217 -2.15 8.77 -6.49
N PRO A 218 -1.38 7.67 -6.61
CA PRO A 218 -0.97 7.18 -7.92
C PRO A 218 -2.19 6.68 -8.71
N LYS A 219 -2.17 6.85 -10.04
CA LYS A 219 -3.24 6.38 -10.94
C LYS A 219 -3.34 4.84 -11.00
N GLY A 220 -2.30 4.13 -10.56
CA GLY A 220 -2.18 2.67 -10.65
C GLY A 220 -2.06 1.96 -9.30
N LYS A 221 -1.47 0.76 -9.32
CA LYS A 221 -1.22 -0.06 -8.12
C LYS A 221 0.08 0.30 -7.39
N SER A 222 0.71 1.41 -7.75
CA SER A 222 1.95 1.84 -7.11
C SER A 222 1.71 2.35 -5.70
N GLU A 223 2.77 2.39 -4.92
CA GLU A 223 2.77 2.87 -3.55
C GLU A 223 2.73 4.41 -3.50
N SER A 224 3.40 5.11 -4.43
CA SER A 224 3.35 6.57 -4.56
C SER A 224 3.93 7.04 -5.90
N ASN A 225 3.50 8.22 -6.36
CA ASN A 225 4.09 8.88 -7.54
C ASN A 225 5.59 9.15 -7.36
N LEU A 226 6.04 9.45 -6.13
CA LEU A 226 7.45 9.63 -5.81
C LEU A 226 8.28 8.35 -6.05
N MET A 227 7.76 7.18 -5.68
CA MET A 227 8.42 5.91 -5.97
C MET A 227 8.37 5.57 -7.45
N ASP A 228 7.24 5.82 -8.12
CA ASP A 228 7.11 5.58 -9.57
C ASP A 228 8.12 6.41 -10.36
N LEU A 229 8.28 7.69 -10.03
CA LEU A 229 9.27 8.54 -10.66
C LEU A 229 10.69 8.01 -10.47
N PHE A 230 11.03 7.57 -9.26
CA PHE A 230 12.34 7.00 -8.97
C PHE A 230 12.57 5.71 -9.77
N MET A 231 11.62 4.79 -9.77
CA MET A 231 11.73 3.52 -10.51
C MET A 231 11.83 3.76 -12.02
N TRP A 232 11.02 4.65 -12.58
CA TRP A 232 11.11 5.06 -13.98
C TRP A 232 12.50 5.57 -14.35
N TYR A 233 13.07 6.47 -13.53
CA TYR A 233 14.41 7.00 -13.77
C TYR A 233 15.47 5.87 -13.74
N MET A 234 15.37 4.96 -12.78
CA MET A 234 16.29 3.83 -12.68
C MET A 234 16.17 2.85 -13.85
N GLU A 235 14.98 2.68 -14.41
CA GLU A 235 14.71 1.76 -15.51
C GLU A 235 15.05 2.34 -16.89
N MET A 236 14.83 3.63 -17.10
CA MET A 236 14.88 4.25 -18.43
C MET A 236 16.11 5.13 -18.65
N GLU A 237 16.79 5.57 -17.59
CA GLU A 237 17.86 6.59 -17.67
C GLU A 237 19.20 6.10 -17.11
N CYS A 238 19.20 5.09 -16.24
CA CYS A 238 20.41 4.57 -15.57
C CYS A 238 20.91 3.22 -16.13
N MET A 239 20.14 2.56 -16.99
CA MET A 239 20.53 1.33 -17.71
C MET A 239 20.90 1.66 -19.14
#